data_AF-A0A4R4TQ73-F1
#
_entry.id   AF-A0A4R4TQ73-F1
#
_cell.length_a   1.000
_cell.length_b   1.000
_cell.length_c   1.000
_cell.angle_alpha   90.00
_cell.angle_beta   90.00
_cell.angle_gamma   90.00
#
_symmetry.space_group_name_H-M   'P 1'
#
loop_
_entity.id
_entity.type
_entity.pdbx_description
1 polymer ?
#
loop_
_entity_poly.entity_id
_entity_poly.type
_entity_poly.pdbx_seq_one_letter_code
_entity_poly.pdbx_strand_id
1 'polypeptide(L)'
;MAGVLSALIAVLGTLLGVALTQRSQRQAAARDQAFATQQQLRSERMAVYSDFAGAVTELRRGQQDRWHRRYEDPEGSSHHEARIEAYRLRGVALHVLFRVQLIASGQPLIDAARQAYELTSATHKASDQTELSTLGGQAREALEHFVKLATADVR
;
A
#
# COMPACT_ATOMS: atom_id res chain seq x y z
N MET A 1 -45.21 -52.36 18.96
CA MET A 1 -44.02 -52.63 18.11
C MET A 1 -43.79 -51.54 17.07
N ALA A 2 -44.79 -51.17 16.24
CA ALA A 2 -44.62 -50.16 15.17
C ALA A 2 -44.29 -48.73 15.63
N GLY A 3 -44.88 -48.25 16.74
CA GLY A 3 -44.65 -46.87 17.23
C GLY A 3 -43.23 -46.60 17.73
N VAL A 4 -42.59 -47.59 18.35
CA VAL A 4 -41.19 -47.49 18.83
C VAL A 4 -40.23 -47.34 17.65
N LEU A 5 -40.48 -48.09 16.57
CA LEU A 5 -39.68 -48.03 15.36
C LEU A 5 -39.78 -46.65 14.68
N SER A 6 -40.99 -46.09 14.64
CA SER A 6 -41.23 -44.76 14.05
C SER A 6 -40.57 -43.64 14.84
N ALA A 7 -40.62 -43.69 16.18
CA ALA A 7 -39.95 -42.72 17.04
C ALA A 7 -38.41 -42.78 16.89
N LEU A 8 -37.83 -43.99 16.80
CA LEU A 8 -36.39 -44.16 16.55
C LEU A 8 -35.94 -43.55 15.22
N ILE A 9 -36.70 -43.78 14.15
CA ILE A 9 -36.42 -43.21 12.83
C ILE A 9 -36.48 -41.68 12.89
N ALA A 10 -37.46 -41.12 13.59
CA ALA A 10 -37.59 -39.66 13.74
C ALA A 10 -36.37 -39.04 14.44
N VAL A 11 -35.94 -39.62 15.58
CA VAL A 11 -34.76 -39.14 16.32
C VAL A 11 -33.49 -39.24 15.48
N LEU A 12 -33.29 -40.36 14.77
CA LEU A 12 -32.15 -40.54 13.86
C LEU A 12 -32.18 -39.49 12.74
N GLY A 13 -33.34 -39.20 12.17
CA GLY A 13 -33.51 -38.15 11.17
C GLY A 13 -33.16 -36.76 11.69
N THR A 14 -33.57 -36.43 12.92
CA THR A 14 -33.21 -35.15 13.56
C THR A 14 -31.71 -35.06 13.85
N LEU A 15 -31.10 -36.11 14.39
CA LEU A 15 -29.66 -36.14 14.67
C LEU A 15 -28.81 -36.04 13.39
N LEU A 16 -29.21 -36.74 12.33
CA LEU A 16 -28.61 -36.64 11.00
C LEU A 16 -28.75 -35.22 10.44
N GLY A 17 -29.94 -34.62 10.54
CA GLY A 17 -30.20 -33.25 10.12
C GLY A 17 -29.28 -32.26 10.84
N VAL A 18 -29.21 -32.32 12.17
CA VAL A 18 -28.35 -31.46 12.99
C VAL A 18 -26.87 -31.64 12.63
N ALA A 19 -26.39 -32.87 12.46
CA ALA A 19 -25.01 -33.14 12.09
C ALA A 19 -24.66 -32.57 10.70
N LEU A 20 -25.54 -32.73 9.71
CA LEU A 20 -25.38 -32.17 8.37
C LEU A 20 -25.39 -30.64 8.40
N THR A 21 -26.31 -30.01 9.14
CA THR A 21 -26.37 -28.56 9.29
C THR A 21 -25.11 -28.01 9.94
N GLN A 22 -24.63 -28.62 11.03
CA GLN A 22 -23.40 -28.17 11.71
C GLN A 22 -22.18 -28.26 10.78
N ARG A 23 -22.05 -29.31 9.97
CA ARG A 23 -20.95 -29.45 9.02
C ARG A 23 -21.00 -28.36 7.94
N SER A 24 -22.17 -28.09 7.38
CA SER A 24 -22.38 -27.02 6.40
C SER A 24 -22.12 -25.63 7.01
N GLN A 25 -22.55 -25.39 8.24
CA GLN A 25 -22.29 -24.14 8.97
C GLN A 25 -20.78 -23.93 9.23
N ARG A 26 -20.06 -24.97 9.65
CA ARG A 26 -18.60 -24.89 9.84
C ARG A 26 -17.87 -24.58 8.53
N GLN A 27 -18.32 -25.17 7.42
CA GLN A 27 -17.72 -24.92 6.11
C GLN A 27 -18.04 -23.51 5.58
N ALA A 28 -19.26 -23.01 5.81
CA ALA A 28 -19.64 -21.63 5.51
C ALA A 28 -18.79 -20.64 6.34
N ALA A 29 -18.71 -20.84 7.66
CA ALA A 29 -17.92 -19.99 8.55
C ALA A 29 -16.42 -19.94 8.17
N ALA A 30 -15.84 -21.08 7.77
CA ALA A 30 -14.45 -21.13 7.31
C ALA A 30 -14.23 -20.35 6.01
N ARG A 31 -15.19 -20.41 5.07
CA ARG A 31 -15.14 -19.64 3.82
C ARG A 31 -15.30 -18.15 4.08
N ASP A 32 -16.22 -17.77 4.96
CA ASP A 32 -16.46 -16.38 5.34
C ASP A 32 -15.23 -15.78 6.02
N GLN A 33 -14.57 -16.53 6.91
CA GLN A 33 -13.33 -16.10 7.57
C GLN A 33 -12.16 -15.93 6.58
N ALA A 34 -12.00 -16.85 5.63
CA ALA A 34 -10.97 -16.76 4.60
C ALA A 34 -11.21 -15.53 3.70
N PHE A 35 -12.46 -15.32 3.28
CA PHE A 35 -12.87 -14.15 2.50
C PHE A 35 -12.63 -12.85 3.25
N ALA A 36 -13.01 -12.78 4.54
CA ALA A 36 -12.82 -11.60 5.37
C ALA A 36 -11.33 -11.25 5.54
N THR A 37 -10.48 -12.25 5.82
CA THR A 37 -9.03 -12.06 5.94
C THR A 37 -8.41 -11.56 4.63
N GLN A 38 -8.82 -12.13 3.49
CA GLN A 38 -8.32 -11.69 2.18
C GLN A 38 -8.75 -10.25 1.86
N GLN A 39 -10.01 -9.91 2.14
CA GLN A 39 -10.52 -8.56 1.93
C GLN A 39 -9.84 -7.53 2.85
N GLN A 40 -9.56 -7.92 4.09
CA GLN A 40 -8.81 -7.08 5.03
C GLN A 40 -7.40 -6.79 4.52
N LEU A 41 -6.63 -7.82 4.13
CA LEU A 41 -5.28 -7.64 3.59
C LEU A 41 -5.28 -6.77 2.33
N ARG A 42 -6.27 -6.98 1.45
CA ARG A 42 -6.47 -6.16 0.25
C ARG A 42 -6.67 -4.69 0.61
N SER A 43 -7.52 -4.41 1.59
CA SER A 43 -7.78 -3.04 2.07
C SER A 43 -6.55 -2.41 2.70
N GLU A 44 -5.82 -3.14 3.54
CA GLU A 44 -4.59 -2.67 4.19
C GLU A 44 -3.50 -2.35 3.16
N ARG A 45 -3.31 -3.22 2.15
CA ARG A 45 -2.39 -2.97 1.03
C ARG A 45 -2.79 -1.73 0.24
N MET A 46 -4.07 -1.59 -0.11
CA MET A 46 -4.56 -0.40 -0.83
C MET A 46 -4.21 0.88 -0.07
N ALA A 47 -4.50 0.91 1.24
CA ALA A 47 -4.21 2.06 2.09
C ALA A 47 -2.71 2.38 2.15
N VAL A 48 -1.86 1.39 2.42
CA VAL A 48 -0.40 1.58 2.51
C VAL A 48 0.17 2.06 1.17
N TYR A 49 -0.26 1.47 0.05
CA TYR A 49 0.25 1.83 -1.27
C TYR A 49 -0.22 3.21 -1.73
N SER A 50 -1.47 3.59 -1.43
CA SER A 50 -1.97 4.94 -1.70
C SER A 50 -1.27 6.00 -0.84
N ASP A 51 -1.06 5.70 0.45
CA ASP A 51 -0.32 6.59 1.35
C ASP A 51 1.11 6.83 0.83
N PHE A 52 1.76 5.78 0.33
CA PHE A 52 3.12 5.88 -0.20
C PHE A 52 3.15 6.76 -1.45
N ALA A 53 2.22 6.53 -2.38
CA ALA A 53 2.14 7.34 -3.60
C ALA A 53 1.87 8.82 -3.30
N GLY A 54 1.00 9.11 -2.32
CA GLY A 54 0.78 10.46 -1.82
C GLY A 54 2.05 11.08 -1.22
N ALA A 55 2.72 10.36 -0.32
CA ALA A 55 3.93 10.85 0.34
C ALA A 55 5.08 11.14 -0.63
N VAL A 56 5.30 10.28 -1.64
CA VAL A 56 6.31 10.51 -2.68
C VAL A 56 5.94 11.69 -3.58
N THR A 57 4.64 11.87 -3.88
CA THR A 57 4.17 13.02 -4.66
C THR A 57 4.43 14.33 -3.93
N GLU A 58 4.12 14.41 -2.63
CA GLU A 58 4.43 15.57 -1.80
C GLU A 58 5.93 15.80 -1.67
N LEU A 59 6.72 14.73 -1.46
CA LEU A 59 8.17 14.83 -1.45
C LEU A 59 8.69 15.44 -2.76
N ARG A 60 8.22 14.98 -3.92
CA ARG A 60 8.63 15.52 -5.23
C ARG A 60 8.36 17.01 -5.31
N ARG A 61 7.16 17.46 -4.91
CA ARG A 61 6.79 18.87 -4.85
C ARG A 61 7.75 19.65 -3.94
N GLY A 62 8.04 19.14 -2.75
CA GLY A 62 8.97 19.76 -1.80
C GLY A 62 10.41 19.86 -2.33
N GLN A 63 10.88 18.85 -3.07
CA GLN A 63 12.22 18.89 -3.68
C GLN A 63 12.30 19.90 -4.84
N GLN A 64 11.22 20.05 -5.62
CA GLN A 64 11.13 21.07 -6.67
C GLN A 64 11.11 22.48 -6.08
N ASP A 65 10.27 22.72 -5.06
CA ASP A 65 10.21 24.01 -4.37
C ASP A 65 11.57 24.38 -3.78
N ARG A 66 12.23 23.45 -3.09
CA ARG A 66 13.59 23.63 -2.58
C ARG A 66 14.59 24.01 -3.69
N TRP A 67 14.52 23.35 -4.85
CA TRP A 67 15.41 23.66 -5.97
C TRP A 67 15.16 25.08 -6.50
N HIS A 68 13.90 25.46 -6.72
CA HIS A 68 13.55 26.80 -7.21
C HIS A 68 14.01 27.89 -6.24
N ARG A 69 13.70 27.74 -4.94
CA ARG A 69 14.12 28.70 -3.91
C ARG A 69 15.64 28.82 -3.80
N ARG A 70 16.38 27.72 -3.97
CA ARG A 70 17.85 27.74 -4.01
C ARG A 70 18.37 28.57 -5.20
N TYR A 71 17.72 28.51 -6.35
CA TYR A 71 18.14 29.26 -7.54
C TYR A 71 17.78 30.75 -7.45
N GLU A 72 16.69 31.08 -6.77
CA GLU A 72 16.26 32.47 -6.51
C GLU A 72 17.15 33.18 -5.49
N ASP A 73 17.35 32.59 -4.31
CA ASP A 73 18.18 33.14 -3.24
C ASP A 73 18.74 32.01 -2.36
N PRO A 74 20.00 31.57 -2.58
CA PRO A 74 20.61 30.48 -1.83
C PRO A 74 20.71 30.73 -0.31
N GLU A 75 20.84 31.98 0.13
CA GLU A 75 21.01 32.35 1.54
C GLU A 75 19.70 32.88 2.15
N GLY A 76 18.64 32.98 1.34
CA GLY A 76 17.33 33.46 1.75
C GLY A 76 16.64 32.54 2.76
N SER A 77 15.87 33.14 3.66
CA SER A 77 15.02 32.42 4.62
C SER A 77 14.06 31.46 3.91
N SER A 78 13.57 31.84 2.73
CA SER A 78 12.66 31.05 1.90
C SER A 78 13.28 29.73 1.40
N HIS A 79 14.57 29.71 1.08
CA HIS A 79 15.31 28.48 0.74
C HIS A 79 15.56 27.63 1.99
N HIS A 80 15.87 28.26 3.12
CA HIS A 80 16.06 27.55 4.39
C HIS A 80 14.79 26.81 4.82
N GLU A 81 13.63 27.48 4.76
CA GLU A 81 12.32 26.90 5.05
C GLU A 81 11.98 25.74 4.10
N ALA A 82 12.15 25.94 2.79
CA ALA A 82 11.94 24.89 1.79
C ALA A 82 12.85 23.67 2.01
N ARG A 83 14.09 23.90 2.47
CA ARG A 83 15.02 22.82 2.84
C ARG A 83 14.54 22.02 4.06
N ILE A 84 14.08 22.69 5.12
CA ILE A 84 13.51 22.03 6.30
C ILE A 84 12.30 21.19 5.91
N GLU A 85 11.38 21.77 5.12
CA GLU A 85 10.17 21.07 4.70
C GLU A 85 10.49 19.87 3.81
N ALA A 86 11.44 19.99 2.89
CA ALA A 86 11.90 18.87 2.07
C ALA A 86 12.49 17.72 2.92
N TYR A 87 13.18 18.02 4.02
CA TYR A 87 13.65 17.00 4.96
C TYR A 87 12.49 16.33 5.72
N ARG A 88 11.51 17.11 6.17
CA ARG A 88 10.31 16.57 6.82
C ARG A 88 9.57 15.61 5.90
N LEU A 89 9.30 16.04 4.67
CA LEU A 89 8.63 15.24 3.64
C LEU A 89 9.42 13.97 3.30
N ARG A 90 10.76 14.05 3.27
CA ARG A 90 11.61 12.87 3.06
C ARG A 90 11.42 11.84 4.18
N GLY A 91 11.36 12.29 5.43
CA GLY A 91 11.08 11.42 6.57
C GLY A 91 9.70 10.76 6.49
N VAL A 92 8.67 11.52 6.09
CA VAL A 92 7.31 10.97 5.88
C VAL A 92 7.30 9.91 4.79
N ALA A 93 7.89 10.18 3.62
CA ALA A 93 7.96 9.21 2.53
C ALA A 93 8.75 7.95 2.91
N LEU A 94 9.86 8.11 3.65
CA LEU A 94 10.65 6.97 4.15
C LEU A 94 9.86 6.12 5.14
N HIS A 95 9.10 6.73 6.04
CA HIS A 95 8.24 6.01 6.97
C HIS A 95 7.21 5.14 6.23
N VAL A 96 6.54 5.70 5.20
CA VAL A 96 5.58 4.90 4.43
C VAL A 96 6.28 3.85 3.56
N LEU A 97 7.50 4.10 3.06
CA LEU A 97 8.31 3.08 2.38
C LEU A 97 8.55 1.86 3.27
N PHE A 98 8.82 2.05 4.57
CA PHE A 98 8.93 0.92 5.50
C PHE A 98 7.63 0.15 5.62
N ARG A 99 6.47 0.83 5.63
CA ARG A 99 5.17 0.15 5.63
C ARG A 99 4.96 -0.67 4.35
N VAL A 100 5.37 -0.16 3.18
CA VAL A 100 5.35 -0.92 1.92
C VAL A 100 6.19 -2.19 2.05
N GLN A 101 7.40 -2.09 2.60
CA GLN A 101 8.30 -3.24 2.80
C GLN A 101 7.72 -4.33 3.71
N LEU A 102 6.85 -3.95 4.65
CA LEU A 102 6.22 -4.89 5.59
C LEU A 102 5.04 -5.65 4.98
N ILE A 103 4.31 -5.05 4.02
CA ILE A 103 3.04 -5.59 3.52
C ILE A 103 3.08 -6.12 2.07
N ALA A 104 4.12 -5.73 1.32
CA ALA A 104 4.33 -6.15 -0.06
C ALA A 104 4.51 -7.66 -0.18
N SER A 105 3.89 -8.27 -1.19
CA SER A 105 3.99 -9.72 -1.44
C SER A 105 5.34 -10.17 -2.02
N GLY A 106 6.12 -9.25 -2.60
CA GLY A 106 7.33 -9.62 -3.33
C GLY A 106 8.33 -8.50 -3.53
N GLN A 107 9.57 -8.92 -3.75
CA GLN A 107 10.73 -8.03 -3.93
C GLN A 107 10.59 -7.01 -5.07
N PRO A 108 10.02 -7.34 -6.25
CA PRO A 108 9.89 -6.36 -7.34
C PRO A 108 9.09 -5.11 -6.96
N LEU A 109 8.04 -5.26 -6.14
CA LEU A 109 7.23 -4.14 -5.68
C LEU A 109 8.01 -3.27 -4.67
N ILE A 110 8.77 -3.91 -3.79
CA ILE A 110 9.65 -3.24 -2.82
C ILE A 110 10.73 -2.44 -3.53
N ASP A 111 11.35 -3.02 -4.56
CA ASP A 111 12.40 -2.38 -5.35
C ASP A 111 11.86 -1.17 -6.12
N ALA A 112 10.69 -1.30 -6.74
CA ALA A 112 10.02 -0.19 -7.42
C ALA A 112 9.69 0.96 -6.45
N ALA A 113 9.19 0.64 -5.24
CA ALA A 113 8.93 1.66 -4.21
C ALA A 113 10.22 2.37 -3.78
N ARG A 114 11.29 1.60 -3.53
CA ARG A 114 12.61 2.15 -3.16
C ARG A 114 13.15 3.05 -4.27
N GLN A 115 13.07 2.62 -5.52
CA GLN A 115 13.53 3.39 -6.67
C GLN A 115 12.77 4.72 -6.80
N ALA A 116 11.43 4.70 -6.66
CA ALA A 116 10.62 5.91 -6.68
C ALA A 116 11.02 6.89 -5.56
N TYR A 117 11.27 6.39 -4.35
CA TYR A 117 11.73 7.20 -3.22
C TYR A 117 13.13 7.80 -3.46
N GLU A 118 14.09 7.01 -3.94
CA GLU A 118 15.48 7.48 -4.14
C GLU A 118 15.58 8.51 -5.25
N LEU A 119 14.96 8.26 -6.41
CA LEU A 119 14.94 9.21 -7.53
C LEU A 119 14.30 10.54 -7.13
N THR A 120 13.17 10.48 -6.40
CA THR A 120 12.50 11.68 -5.90
C THR A 120 13.37 12.43 -4.88
N SER A 121 14.02 11.72 -3.97
CA SER A 121 14.87 12.31 -2.92
C SER A 121 16.09 13.05 -3.48
N ALA A 122 16.55 12.67 -4.68
CA ALA A 122 17.72 13.25 -5.34
C ALA A 122 17.39 14.45 -6.23
N THR A 123 16.12 14.75 -6.54
CA THR A 123 15.72 15.76 -7.54
C THR A 123 16.28 17.17 -7.27
N HIS A 124 16.41 17.59 -6.01
CA HIS A 124 16.98 18.91 -5.64
C HIS A 124 18.47 19.07 -5.99
N LYS A 125 19.16 17.99 -6.40
CA LYS A 125 20.57 18.02 -6.80
C LYS A 125 20.77 18.48 -8.24
N ALA A 126 19.69 18.62 -9.02
CA ALA A 126 19.77 19.13 -10.38
C ALA A 126 20.57 20.45 -10.43
N SER A 127 21.41 20.56 -11.45
CA SER A 127 22.29 21.71 -11.69
C SER A 127 21.58 22.81 -12.45
N ASP A 128 20.61 22.43 -13.30
CA ASP A 128 19.82 23.32 -14.12
C ASP A 128 18.36 22.84 -14.27
N GLN A 129 17.54 23.66 -14.92
CA GLN A 129 16.12 23.41 -15.11
C GLN A 129 15.83 22.21 -16.03
N THR A 130 16.72 21.94 -16.99
CA THR A 130 16.59 20.78 -17.90
C THR A 130 16.81 19.50 -17.11
N GLU A 131 17.88 19.45 -16.31
CA GLU A 131 18.18 18.33 -15.42
C GLU A 131 17.06 18.13 -14.38
N LEU A 132 16.52 19.21 -13.81
CA LEU A 132 15.37 19.14 -12.89
C LEU A 132 14.16 18.48 -13.55
N SER A 133 13.85 18.86 -14.79
CA SER A 133 12.75 18.29 -15.57
C SER A 133 12.99 16.80 -15.84
N THR A 134 14.20 16.43 -16.26
CA THR A 134 14.59 15.02 -16.48
C THR A 134 14.48 14.18 -15.22
N LEU A 135 15.07 14.63 -14.11
CA LEU A 135 15.00 13.91 -12.83
C LEU A 135 13.56 13.83 -12.30
N GLY A 136 12.77 14.90 -12.47
CA GLY A 136 11.36 14.92 -12.12
C GLY A 136 10.53 13.93 -12.94
N GLY A 137 10.83 13.80 -14.23
CA GLY A 137 10.26 12.79 -15.13
C GLY A 137 10.59 11.36 -14.70
N GLN A 138 11.88 11.08 -14.44
CA GLN A 138 12.32 9.76 -13.96
C GLN A 138 11.66 9.38 -12.62
N ALA A 139 11.58 10.32 -11.67
CA ALA A 139 10.89 10.10 -10.40
C ALA A 139 9.39 9.80 -10.60
N ARG A 140 8.74 10.51 -11.54
CA ARG A 140 7.35 10.26 -11.92
C ARG A 140 7.16 8.85 -12.49
N GLU A 141 7.97 8.47 -13.47
CA GLU A 141 7.88 7.18 -14.14
C GLU A 141 8.12 6.02 -13.16
N ALA A 142 9.08 6.17 -12.24
CA ALA A 142 9.33 5.18 -11.19
C ALA A 142 8.13 5.03 -10.25
N LEU A 143 7.47 6.13 -9.86
CA LEU A 143 6.26 6.07 -9.05
C LEU A 143 5.10 5.41 -9.82
N GLU A 144 4.92 5.73 -11.10
CA GLU A 144 3.91 5.09 -11.96
C GLU A 144 4.19 3.58 -12.12
N HIS A 145 5.45 3.18 -12.22
CA HIS A 145 5.84 1.77 -12.25
C HIS A 145 5.48 1.06 -10.94
N PHE A 146 5.78 1.67 -9.79
CA PHE A 146 5.32 1.17 -8.49
C PHE A 146 3.79 0.99 -8.44
N VAL A 147 3.01 1.99 -8.87
CA VAL A 147 1.53 1.91 -8.86
C VAL A 147 1.01 0.77 -9.75
N LYS A 148 1.65 0.53 -10.91
CA LYS A 148 1.29 -0.60 -11.78
C LYS A 148 1.51 -1.95 -11.09
N LEU A 149 2.66 -2.14 -10.43
CA LEU A 149 2.94 -3.36 -9.67
C LEU A 149 2.01 -3.49 -8.46
N ALA A 150 1.78 -2.39 -7.73
CA ALA A 150 0.86 -2.35 -6.59
C ALA A 150 -0.54 -2.81 -7.01
N THR A 151 -1.05 -2.31 -8.14
CA THR A 151 -2.37 -2.69 -8.68
C THR A 151 -2.50 -4.20 -8.90
N ALA A 152 -1.43 -4.89 -9.30
CA ALA A 152 -1.44 -6.34 -9.44
C ALA A 152 -1.42 -7.06 -8.08
N ASP A 153 -0.80 -6.47 -7.06
CA ASP A 153 -0.66 -7.03 -5.72
C ASP A 153 -1.92 -6.87 -4.84
N VAL A 154 -2.78 -5.90 -5.15
CA VAL A 154 -4.06 -5.67 -4.47
C VAL A 154 -5.23 -6.41 -5.13
N ARG A 155 -4.98 -7.26 -6.14
CA ARG A 155 -6.04 -8.04 -6.82
C ARG A 155 -6.40 -9.32 -6.10
#